data_AF-A0A1G3W412-F1
#
_entry.id   AF-A0A1G3W412-F1
#
_cell.length_a   1.000
_cell.length_b   1.000
_cell.length_c   1.000
_cell.angle_alpha   90.00
_cell.angle_beta   90.00
_cell.angle_gamma   90.00
#
_symmetry.space_group_name_H-M   'P 1'
#
loop_
_entity.id
_entity.type
_entity.pdbx_description
1 polymer ?
#
loop_
_entity_poly.entity_id
_entity_poly.type
_entity_poly.pdbx_seq_one_letter_code
_entity_poly.pdbx_strand_id
1 'polypeptide(L)'
;MKEKPEQTAKRLAKTRGYSYPEWEYLAEKDAEFLDAYNRLSGLSLLHEGVSTEGKQLPAKYRELVAIAAMIGQARMWGVKPHMERAIRLGCTEQELLEALETALTPVGSPPFRQALNILMQVTGWQPAAERKKGAKRKKKV
;
A
#
# COMPACT_ATOMS: atom_id res chain seq x y z
N MET A 1 16.08 21.19 -18.45
CA MET A 1 15.82 20.09 -19.41
C MET A 1 14.77 19.20 -18.77
N LYS A 2 13.62 18.94 -19.42
CA LYS A 2 12.57 18.07 -18.84
C LYS A 2 13.14 16.65 -18.66
N GLU A 3 12.95 16.06 -17.49
CA GLU A 3 13.37 14.69 -17.18
C GLU A 3 12.70 13.71 -18.17
N LYS A 4 13.41 12.66 -18.62
CA LYS A 4 12.80 11.71 -19.56
C LYS A 4 11.66 10.93 -18.86
N PRO A 5 10.56 10.59 -19.54
CA PRO A 5 9.43 9.87 -18.94
C PRO A 5 9.80 8.65 -18.09
N GLU A 6 10.71 7.81 -18.59
CA GLU A 6 11.19 6.62 -17.88
C GLU A 6 11.93 6.96 -16.57
N GLN A 7 12.65 8.08 -16.55
CA GLN A 7 13.38 8.55 -15.36
C GLN A 7 12.38 9.11 -14.34
N THR A 8 11.39 9.87 -14.80
CA THR A 8 10.27 10.38 -14.00
C THR A 8 9.51 9.22 -13.34
N ALA A 9 9.10 8.20 -14.11
CA ALA A 9 8.38 7.04 -13.58
C ALA A 9 9.19 6.29 -12.51
N LYS A 10 10.48 6.02 -12.78
CA LYS A 10 11.38 5.33 -11.84
C LYS A 10 11.58 6.11 -10.54
N ARG A 11 11.80 7.42 -10.63
CA ARG A 11 11.95 8.30 -9.46
C ARG A 11 10.70 8.27 -8.59
N LEU A 12 9.53 8.41 -9.21
CA LEU A 12 8.26 8.48 -8.50
C LEU A 12 7.85 7.14 -7.88
N ALA A 13 8.12 6.03 -8.57
CA ALA A 13 7.96 4.69 -8.02
C ALA A 13 8.79 4.49 -6.74
N LYS A 14 10.04 4.96 -6.74
CA LYS A 14 10.92 4.90 -5.56
C LYS A 14 10.34 5.72 -4.40
N THR A 15 9.92 6.96 -4.65
CA THR A 15 9.36 7.87 -3.64
C THR A 15 8.09 7.30 -2.98
N ARG A 16 7.22 6.63 -3.75
CA ARG A 16 6.00 5.98 -3.24
C ARG A 16 6.28 4.65 -2.54
N GLY A 17 7.27 3.89 -3.03
CA GLY A 17 7.50 2.50 -2.64
C GLY A 17 6.59 1.49 -3.36
N TYR A 18 5.90 1.92 -4.44
CA TYR A 18 5.10 1.09 -5.35
C TYR A 18 4.90 1.81 -6.69
N SER A 19 4.63 1.06 -7.76
CA SER A 19 4.29 1.57 -9.09
C SER A 19 3.25 0.69 -9.76
N TYR A 20 2.53 1.25 -10.72
CA TYR A 20 1.55 0.54 -11.55
C TYR A 20 1.72 0.94 -13.02
N PRO A 21 1.33 0.08 -13.98
CA PRO A 21 1.50 0.35 -15.41
C PRO A 21 0.84 1.66 -15.87
N GLU A 22 -0.30 2.05 -15.29
CA GLU A 22 -0.98 3.31 -15.61
C GLU A 22 -0.14 4.55 -15.29
N TRP A 23 0.78 4.48 -14.32
CA TRP A 23 1.69 5.58 -14.01
C TRP A 23 2.84 5.67 -15.00
N GLU A 24 3.31 4.55 -15.54
CA GLU A 24 4.30 4.54 -16.62
C GLU A 24 3.71 5.13 -17.90
N TYR A 25 2.47 4.72 -18.23
CA TYR A 25 1.72 5.31 -19.34
C TYR A 25 1.53 6.83 -19.15
N LEU A 26 1.10 7.26 -17.96
CA LEU A 26 0.92 8.69 -17.68
C LEU A 26 2.25 9.46 -17.72
N ALA A 27 3.37 8.85 -17.29
CA ALA A 27 4.68 9.48 -17.40
C ALA A 27 5.09 9.71 -18.86
N GLU A 28 4.78 8.76 -19.75
CA GLU A 28 5.07 8.87 -21.19
C GLU A 28 4.23 9.96 -21.85
N LYS A 29 2.95 10.08 -21.48
CA LYS A 29 2.01 11.00 -22.12
C LYS A 29 2.00 12.40 -21.50
N ASP A 30 2.14 12.50 -20.19
CA ASP A 30 2.08 13.76 -19.45
C ASP A 30 2.84 13.67 -18.11
N ALA A 31 4.18 13.70 -18.20
CA ALA A 31 5.07 13.68 -17.05
C ALA A 31 4.86 14.86 -16.08
N GLU A 32 4.38 16.01 -16.58
CA GLU A 32 4.20 17.22 -15.79
C GLU A 32 2.98 17.09 -14.86
N PHE A 33 1.87 16.58 -15.39
CA PHE A 33 0.70 16.25 -14.57
C PHE A 33 1.03 15.16 -13.53
N LEU A 34 1.76 14.12 -13.95
CA LEU A 34 2.17 13.06 -13.03
C LEU A 34 3.03 13.59 -11.88
N ASP A 35 3.97 14.50 -12.14
CA ASP A 35 4.79 15.11 -11.09
C ASP A 35 3.95 15.95 -10.11
N ALA A 36 3.00 16.73 -10.64
CA ALA A 36 2.05 17.50 -9.82
C ALA A 36 1.18 16.59 -8.92
N TYR A 37 0.61 15.51 -9.49
CA TYR A 37 -0.14 14.50 -8.74
C TYR A 37 0.72 13.84 -7.65
N ASN A 38 1.99 13.57 -7.96
CA ASN A 38 2.93 13.00 -7.01
C ASN A 38 3.24 13.92 -5.85
N ARG A 39 3.44 15.21 -6.14
CA ARG A 39 3.64 16.20 -5.10
C ARG A 39 2.43 16.27 -4.17
N LEU A 40 1.21 16.26 -4.73
CA LEU A 40 -0.01 16.25 -3.93
C LEU A 40 -0.12 15.00 -3.05
N SER A 41 0.03 13.81 -3.64
CA SER A 41 -0.04 12.55 -2.89
C SER A 41 1.08 12.42 -1.85
N GLY A 42 2.28 12.93 -2.15
CA GLY A 42 3.42 13.00 -1.24
C GLY A 42 3.14 13.85 0.00
N LEU A 43 2.48 15.00 -0.16
CA LEU A 43 2.08 15.84 0.98
C LEU A 43 1.04 15.14 1.88
N SER A 44 0.17 14.31 1.28
CA SER A 44 -0.83 13.54 2.00
C SER A 44 -0.24 12.35 2.75
N LEU A 45 0.51 11.48 2.08
CA LEU A 45 1.03 10.22 2.63
C LEU A 45 2.42 10.31 3.24
N LEU A 46 3.02 11.52 3.23
CA LEU A 46 4.39 11.78 3.65
C LEU A 46 5.37 10.83 2.94
N HIS A 47 5.38 10.91 1.61
CA HIS A 47 6.37 10.19 0.80
C HIS A 47 7.80 10.72 1.06
N GLU A 48 8.79 9.95 0.63
CA GLU A 48 10.20 10.33 0.77
C GLU A 48 10.48 11.72 0.14
N GLY A 49 11.26 12.55 0.83
CA GLY A 49 11.60 13.90 0.37
C GLY A 49 10.56 14.98 0.68
N VAL A 50 9.46 14.65 1.36
CA VAL A 50 8.46 15.61 1.83
C VAL A 50 8.76 16.04 3.27
N SER A 51 8.71 17.35 3.54
CA SER A 51 8.87 17.86 4.91
C SER A 51 7.76 17.34 5.84
N THR A 52 8.18 16.88 7.02
CA THR A 52 7.30 16.45 8.11
C THR A 52 7.11 17.53 9.18
N GLU A 53 7.70 18.72 8.98
CA GLU A 53 7.59 19.83 9.92
C GLU A 53 6.12 20.23 10.14
N GLY A 54 5.73 20.36 11.41
CA GLY A 54 4.36 20.65 11.83
C GLY A 54 3.35 19.51 11.63
N LYS A 55 3.74 18.36 11.09
CA LYS A 55 2.84 17.22 10.88
C LYS A 55 2.73 16.36 12.13
N GLN A 56 1.49 16.12 12.59
CA GLN A 56 1.24 15.39 13.83
C GLN A 56 0.85 13.91 13.62
N LEU A 57 0.33 13.55 12.44
CA LEU A 57 -0.05 12.18 12.12
C LEU A 57 1.10 11.45 11.39
N PRO A 58 1.75 10.45 12.02
CA PRO A 58 2.81 9.63 11.41
C PRO A 58 2.40 8.97 10.10
N ALA A 59 3.37 8.80 9.19
CA ALA A 59 3.14 8.19 7.87
C ALA A 59 2.47 6.81 7.96
N LYS A 60 2.87 5.96 8.91
CA LYS A 60 2.24 4.63 9.09
C LYS A 60 0.74 4.71 9.38
N TYR A 61 0.28 5.70 10.14
CA TYR A 61 -1.14 5.87 10.43
C TYR A 61 -1.90 6.51 9.27
N ARG A 62 -1.22 7.30 8.43
CA ARG A 62 -1.81 7.80 7.17
C ARG A 62 -2.08 6.67 6.18
N GLU A 63 -1.20 5.66 6.16
CA GLU A 63 -1.46 4.43 5.40
C GLU A 63 -2.71 3.71 5.90
N LEU A 64 -2.91 3.59 7.22
CA LEU A 64 -4.13 2.98 7.78
C LEU A 64 -5.40 3.73 7.36
N VAL A 65 -5.37 5.07 7.38
CA VAL A 65 -6.47 5.91 6.90
C VAL A 65 -6.74 5.67 5.41
N ALA A 66 -5.68 5.62 4.57
CA ALA A 66 -5.82 5.35 3.14
C ALA A 66 -6.40 3.96 2.88
N ILE A 67 -5.94 2.93 3.61
CA ILE A 67 -6.46 1.55 3.54
C ILE A 67 -7.95 1.52 3.86
N ALA A 68 -8.37 2.11 5.00
CA ALA A 68 -9.77 2.14 5.40
C ALA A 68 -10.66 2.86 4.36
N ALA A 69 -10.19 3.99 3.81
CA ALA A 69 -10.90 4.74 2.77
C ALA A 69 -11.05 3.93 1.47
N MET A 70 -10.00 3.24 1.01
CA MET A 70 -10.05 2.41 -0.20
C MET A 70 -10.98 1.22 -0.04
N ILE A 71 -10.97 0.57 1.12
CA ILE A 71 -11.87 -0.54 1.43
C ILE A 71 -13.32 -0.07 1.38
N GLY A 72 -13.65 1.08 1.99
CA GLY A 72 -14.99 1.67 1.94
C GLY A 72 -15.48 2.01 0.53
N GLN A 73 -14.57 2.23 -0.41
CA GLN A 73 -14.87 2.47 -1.83
C GLN A 73 -14.79 1.21 -2.71
N ALA A 74 -14.59 0.03 -2.11
CA ALA A 74 -14.33 -1.23 -2.83
C ALA A 74 -13.12 -1.18 -3.80
N ARG A 75 -12.13 -0.31 -3.54
CA ARG A 75 -10.92 -0.12 -4.36
C ARG A 75 -9.78 -1.03 -3.91
N MET A 76 -9.96 -2.34 -4.07
CA MET A 76 -9.05 -3.35 -3.50
C MET A 76 -7.67 -3.41 -4.15
N TRP A 77 -7.53 -2.98 -5.41
CA TRP A 77 -6.25 -2.96 -6.13
C TRP A 77 -5.18 -2.07 -5.45
N GLY A 78 -5.62 -1.05 -4.71
CA GLY A 78 -4.75 -0.15 -3.95
C GLY A 78 -4.37 -0.69 -2.56
N VAL A 79 -5.16 -1.58 -1.98
CA VAL A 79 -5.01 -1.94 -0.56
C VAL A 79 -3.68 -2.64 -0.27
N LYS A 80 -3.25 -3.56 -1.14
CA LYS A 80 -2.01 -4.34 -0.95
C LYS A 80 -0.74 -3.46 -0.83
N PRO A 81 -0.40 -2.59 -1.80
CA PRO A 81 0.82 -1.77 -1.70
C PRO A 81 0.79 -0.78 -0.54
N HIS A 82 -0.39 -0.29 -0.14
CA HIS A 82 -0.53 0.55 1.05
C HIS A 82 -0.26 -0.25 2.34
N MET A 83 -0.75 -1.49 2.46
CA MET A 83 -0.40 -2.38 3.58
C MET A 83 1.11 -2.69 3.63
N GLU A 84 1.72 -3.00 2.48
CA GLU A 84 3.16 -3.25 2.38
C GLU A 84 3.98 -2.01 2.77
N ARG A 85 3.54 -0.81 2.36
CA ARG A 85 4.16 0.45 2.77
C ARG A 85 4.01 0.70 4.27
N ALA A 86 2.83 0.45 4.83
CA ALA A 86 2.60 0.59 6.27
C ALA A 86 3.59 -0.27 7.07
N ILE A 87 3.79 -1.52 6.66
CA ILE A 87 4.77 -2.43 7.30
C ILE A 87 6.19 -1.88 7.20
N ARG A 88 6.60 -1.39 6.01
CA ARG A 88 7.92 -0.75 5.85
C ARG A 88 8.11 0.47 6.75
N LEU A 89 7.02 1.16 7.10
CA LEU A 89 7.00 2.30 8.02
C LEU A 89 6.87 1.89 9.51
N GLY A 90 6.97 0.59 9.82
CA GLY A 90 6.92 0.07 11.18
C GLY A 90 5.51 -0.20 11.72
N CYS A 91 4.52 -0.34 10.83
CA CYS A 91 3.21 -0.86 11.22
C CYS A 91 3.30 -2.38 11.45
N THR A 92 2.73 -2.85 12.56
CA THR A 92 2.65 -4.30 12.86
C THR A 92 1.47 -4.95 12.12
N GLU A 93 1.51 -6.28 11.97
CA GLU A 93 0.35 -7.05 11.48
C GLU A 93 -0.89 -6.81 12.36
N GLN A 94 -0.70 -6.71 13.68
CA GLN A 94 -1.79 -6.47 14.62
C GLN A 94 -2.40 -5.08 14.45
N GLU A 95 -1.59 -4.03 14.26
CA GLU A 95 -2.10 -2.67 13.96
C GLU A 95 -2.92 -2.65 12.65
N LEU A 96 -2.48 -3.41 11.62
CA LEU A 96 -3.24 -3.55 10.38
C LEU A 96 -4.57 -4.28 10.60
N LEU A 97 -4.55 -5.38 11.36
CA LEU A 97 -5.77 -6.14 11.69
C LEU A 97 -6.77 -5.26 12.45
N GLU A 98 -6.33 -4.55 13.49
CA GLU A 98 -7.18 -3.66 14.30
C GLU A 98 -7.75 -2.50 13.47
N ALA A 99 -7.00 -1.99 12.49
CA ALA A 99 -7.52 -0.99 11.55
C ALA A 99 -8.64 -1.56 10.66
N LEU A 100 -8.51 -2.82 10.20
CA LEU A 100 -9.56 -3.49 9.44
C LEU A 100 -10.80 -3.77 10.30
N GLU A 101 -10.60 -4.24 11.54
CA GLU A 101 -11.68 -4.44 12.51
C GLU A 101 -12.42 -3.13 12.81
N THR A 102 -11.69 -2.03 12.98
CA THR A 102 -12.25 -0.69 13.15
C THR A 102 -13.05 -0.26 11.91
N ALA A 103 -12.56 -0.58 10.70
CA ALA A 103 -13.24 -0.25 9.45
C ALA A 103 -14.48 -1.11 9.20
N LEU A 104 -14.62 -2.30 9.79
CA LEU A 104 -15.73 -3.22 9.56
C LEU A 104 -17.10 -2.56 9.79
N THR A 105 -17.26 -1.81 10.88
CA THR A 105 -18.53 -1.15 11.22
C THR A 105 -18.99 -0.15 10.15
N PRO A 106 -18.15 0.81 9.70
CA PRO A 106 -18.57 1.76 8.67
C PRO A 106 -18.60 1.20 7.24
N VAL A 107 -17.81 0.16 6.89
CA VAL A 107 -17.69 -0.32 5.50
C VAL A 107 -18.48 -1.60 5.21
N GLY A 108 -18.84 -2.37 6.24
CA GLY A 108 -19.52 -3.66 6.14
C GLY A 108 -18.60 -4.86 5.84
N SER A 109 -19.20 -6.05 5.90
CA SER A 109 -18.46 -7.34 5.85
C SER A 109 -17.79 -7.66 4.51
N PRO A 110 -18.40 -7.42 3.32
CA PRO A 110 -17.78 -7.84 2.06
C PRO A 110 -16.43 -7.17 1.75
N PRO A 111 -16.27 -5.83 1.91
CA PRO A 111 -14.97 -5.18 1.74
C PRO A 111 -13.96 -5.59 2.80
N PHE A 112 -14.40 -5.74 4.06
CA PHE A 112 -13.57 -6.23 5.16
C PHE A 112 -12.98 -7.62 4.85
N ARG A 113 -13.80 -8.56 4.38
CA ARG A 113 -13.35 -9.91 4.03
C ARG A 113 -12.31 -9.89 2.91
N GLN A 114 -12.46 -9.01 1.92
CA GLN A 114 -11.46 -8.86 0.86
C GLN A 114 -10.15 -8.29 1.40
N ALA A 115 -10.21 -7.28 2.28
CA ALA A 115 -9.04 -6.72 2.92
C ALA A 115 -8.29 -7.74 3.80
N LEU A 116 -8.99 -8.61 4.53
CA LEU A 116 -8.36 -9.71 5.28
C LEU A 116 -7.60 -10.67 4.38
N ASN A 117 -8.15 -11.01 3.22
CA ASN A 117 -7.44 -11.86 2.25
C ASN A 117 -6.16 -11.17 1.74
N ILE A 118 -6.16 -9.85 1.62
CA ILE A 118 -4.97 -9.08 1.23
C ILE A 118 -3.96 -9.07 2.39
N LEU A 119 -4.40 -8.86 3.64
CA LEU A 119 -3.53 -8.92 4.81
C LEU A 119 -2.81 -10.27 4.90
N MET A 120 -3.54 -11.38 4.71
CA MET A 120 -2.95 -12.74 4.66
C MET A 120 -1.86 -12.87 3.58
N GLN A 121 -2.06 -12.25 2.41
CA GLN A 121 -1.04 -12.27 1.34
C GLN A 121 0.19 -11.45 1.73
N VAL A 122 0.00 -10.28 2.34
CA VAL A 122 1.08 -9.37 2.73
C VAL A 122 1.92 -9.95 3.87
N THR A 123 1.30 -10.64 4.83
CA THR A 123 1.99 -11.26 5.97
C THR A 123 2.56 -12.64 5.63
N GLY A 124 2.21 -13.19 4.46
CA GLY A 124 2.55 -14.55 4.07
C GLY A 124 1.87 -15.60 4.94
N TRP A 125 0.81 -15.25 5.68
CA TRP A 125 0.08 -16.18 6.50
C TRP A 125 -0.59 -17.25 5.64
N GLN A 126 -0.47 -18.50 6.07
CA GLN A 126 -1.04 -19.66 5.39
C GLN A 126 -1.88 -20.49 6.37
N PRO A 127 -3.02 -21.08 5.95
CA PRO A 127 -3.80 -21.98 6.80
C PRO A 127 -2.95 -23.13 7.35
N ALA A 128 -3.30 -23.61 8.56
CA ALA A 128 -2.55 -24.68 9.23
C ALA A 128 -2.40 -25.97 8.38
N ALA A 129 -3.42 -26.29 7.56
CA ALA A 129 -3.39 -27.41 6.64
C ALA A 129 -2.30 -27.29 5.57
N GLU A 130 -2.04 -26.08 5.08
CA GLU A 130 -1.05 -25.81 4.03
C GLU A 130 0.37 -25.77 4.59
N ARG A 131 0.55 -25.20 5.79
CA ARG A 131 1.83 -25.22 6.51
C ARG A 131 2.35 -26.64 6.73
N LYS A 132 1.46 -27.58 7.10
CA LYS A 132 1.78 -29.00 7.29
C LYS A 132 2.22 -29.70 5.99
N LYS A 133 1.63 -29.34 4.84
CA LYS A 133 2.01 -29.90 3.52
C LYS A 133 3.41 -29.43 3.10
N GLY A 134 3.73 -28.15 3.29
CA GLY A 134 5.06 -27.61 3.00
C GLY A 134 6.17 -28.26 3.82
N ALA A 135 5.93 -28.49 5.12
CA ALA A 135 6.88 -29.15 6.02
C ALA A 135 7.14 -30.62 5.62
N LYS A 136 6.11 -31.37 5.17
CA LYS A 136 6.28 -32.74 4.67
C LYS A 136 7.06 -32.81 3.36
N ARG A 137 6.93 -31.80 2.49
CA ARG A 137 7.62 -31.75 1.19
C ARG A 137 9.11 -31.42 1.35
N LYS A 138 9.48 -30.52 2.28
CA LYS A 138 10.89 -30.21 2.60
C LYS A 138 11.66 -31.35 3.25
N LYS A 139 10.98 -32.31 3.91
CA LYS A 139 11.61 -33.50 4.52
C LYS A 139 11.88 -34.66 3.54
N LYS A 140 11.40 -34.55 2.29
CA LYS A 140 11.56 -35.57 1.25
C LYS A 140 12.62 -35.21 0.21
N VAL A 141 13.35 -34.11 0.41
CA VAL A 141 14.45 -33.63 -0.43
C VAL A 141 15.73 -33.71 0.38
#